data_AF-A0A1G9B2P1-F1
#
_entry.id   AF-A0A1G9B2P1-F1
#
_cell.length_a   1.000
_cell.length_b   1.000
_cell.length_c   1.000
_cell.angle_alpha   90.00
_cell.angle_beta   90.00
_cell.angle_gamma   90.00
#
_symmetry.space_group_name_H-M   'P 1'
#
loop_
_entity.id
_entity.type
_entity.pdbx_description
1 polymer ?
#
loop_
_entity_poly.entity_id
_entity_poly.type
_entity_poly.pdbx_seq_one_letter_code
_entity_poly.pdbx_strand_id
1 'polypeptide(L)'
;MSFDLYFFDLEPGQSWDDALKSMEAEALRDDDAPMTDAQLQIWERIKGAVAPVLPDATEHVTEQSRELTDDASAIQVSVFGDELSITVPYWYQGEEAERLVALLREVARRVEEATGRVAYDPQADAAFLGTGDKSAAVAMSKIRRLLLDRWHRSE
;
A
#
# COMPACT_ATOMS: atom_id res chain seq x y z
N MET A 1 -3.29 -10.30 9.25
CA MET A 1 -3.73 -10.10 7.85
C MET A 1 -3.77 -8.61 7.64
N SER A 2 -2.76 -8.02 7.01
CA SER A 2 -2.78 -6.61 6.62
C SER A 2 -3.79 -6.37 5.49
N PHE A 3 -4.13 -5.11 5.28
CA PHE A 3 -4.65 -4.62 4.01
C PHE A 3 -3.49 -3.93 3.30
N ASP A 4 -3.17 -4.39 2.10
CA ASP A 4 -2.01 -3.94 1.34
C ASP A 4 -2.47 -3.32 0.01
N LEU A 5 -1.88 -2.17 -0.33
CA LEU A 5 -1.98 -1.56 -1.64
C LEU A 5 -0.63 -1.66 -2.32
N TYR A 6 -0.64 -1.95 -3.62
CA TYR A 6 0.57 -2.00 -4.45
C TYR A 6 0.52 -0.91 -5.52
N PHE A 7 1.67 -0.37 -5.89
CA PHE A 7 1.74 0.73 -6.85
C PHE A 7 2.45 0.28 -8.13
N PHE A 8 1.72 0.33 -9.24
CA PHE A 8 2.20 -0.13 -10.55
C PHE A 8 2.38 1.02 -11.53
N ASP A 9 3.43 0.94 -12.34
CA ASP A 9 3.55 1.73 -13.57
C ASP A 9 2.74 1.01 -14.65
N LEU A 10 1.52 1.47 -14.89
CA LEU A 10 0.63 0.84 -15.88
C LEU A 10 0.87 1.42 -17.27
N GLU A 11 1.31 0.55 -18.19
CA GLU A 11 1.35 0.93 -19.60
C GLU A 11 -0.07 1.11 -20.16
N PRO A 12 -0.28 2.00 -21.16
CA PRO A 12 -1.59 2.19 -21.77
C PRO A 12 -2.18 0.88 -22.31
N GLY A 13 -3.25 0.40 -21.69
CA GLY A 13 -3.95 -0.84 -22.07
C GLY A 13 -3.41 -2.12 -21.42
N GLN A 14 -2.42 -2.03 -20.54
CA GLN A 14 -1.94 -3.16 -19.75
C GLN A 14 -3.02 -3.63 -18.75
N SER A 15 -3.12 -4.95 -18.57
CA SER A 15 -4.00 -5.53 -17.56
C SER A 15 -3.32 -5.60 -16.19
N TRP A 16 -4.12 -5.62 -15.10
CA TRP A 16 -3.60 -5.81 -13.74
C TRP A 16 -2.89 -7.14 -13.57
N ASP A 17 -3.38 -8.20 -14.22
CA ASP A 17 -2.75 -9.53 -14.20
C ASP A 17 -1.34 -9.50 -14.80
N ASP A 18 -1.15 -8.75 -15.89
CA ASP A 18 0.18 -8.57 -16.48
C ASP A 18 1.10 -7.75 -15.56
N ALA A 19 0.58 -6.69 -14.94
CA ALA A 19 1.33 -5.87 -13.99
C ALA A 19 1.76 -6.66 -12.74
N LEU A 20 0.87 -7.51 -12.21
CA LEU A 20 1.15 -8.41 -11.09
C LEU A 20 2.22 -9.44 -11.46
N LYS A 21 2.12 -10.09 -12.62
CA LYS A 21 3.13 -11.02 -13.12
C LYS A 21 4.51 -10.37 -13.27
N SER A 22 4.55 -9.13 -13.75
CA SER A 22 5.78 -8.35 -13.82
C SER A 22 6.39 -8.15 -12.44
N MET A 23 5.60 -7.72 -11.44
CA MET A 23 6.07 -7.55 -10.06
C MET A 23 6.55 -8.87 -9.45
N GLU A 24 5.81 -9.97 -9.62
CA GLU A 24 6.23 -11.30 -9.14
C GLU A 24 7.55 -11.75 -9.79
N ALA A 25 7.74 -11.46 -11.08
CA ALA A 25 8.99 -11.78 -11.77
C ALA A 25 10.18 -10.93 -11.27
N GLU A 26 9.94 -9.67 -10.88
CA GLU A 26 10.95 -8.82 -10.24
C GLU A 26 11.25 -9.27 -8.81
N ALA A 27 10.25 -9.68 -8.02
CA ALA A 27 10.43 -10.21 -6.67
C ALA A 27 11.19 -11.56 -6.62
N LEU A 28 11.35 -12.23 -7.76
CA LEU A 28 12.20 -13.42 -7.89
C LEU A 28 13.67 -13.08 -8.21
N ARG A 29 14.00 -11.80 -8.42
CA ARG A 29 15.38 -11.34 -8.61
C ARG A 29 16.08 -11.24 -7.26
N ASP A 30 17.37 -10.96 -7.30
CA ASP A 30 18.25 -10.97 -6.13
C ASP A 30 17.82 -9.92 -5.08
N ASP A 31 17.00 -10.36 -4.11
CA ASP A 31 16.50 -9.58 -2.97
C ASP A 31 17.64 -9.03 -2.09
N ASP A 32 18.87 -9.52 -2.27
CA ASP A 32 20.00 -9.05 -1.49
C ASP A 32 20.66 -7.76 -2.05
N ALA A 33 20.27 -7.32 -3.24
CA ALA A 33 20.87 -6.15 -3.89
C ALA A 33 20.55 -4.83 -3.15
N PRO A 34 21.53 -3.93 -2.96
CA PRO A 34 21.28 -2.60 -2.41
C PRO A 34 20.36 -1.77 -3.30
N MET A 35 19.64 -0.84 -2.69
CA MET A 35 18.80 0.10 -3.43
C MET A 35 19.62 0.95 -4.41
N THR A 36 19.09 1.10 -5.61
CA THR A 36 19.64 1.95 -6.66
C THR A 36 19.39 3.43 -6.38
N ASP A 37 20.20 4.32 -6.97
CA ASP A 37 19.99 5.77 -6.90
C ASP A 37 18.60 6.20 -7.40
N ALA A 38 18.04 5.48 -8.38
CA ALA A 38 16.70 5.76 -8.89
C ALA A 38 15.61 5.46 -7.85
N GLN A 39 15.73 4.33 -7.14
CA GLN A 39 14.81 3.97 -6.06
C GLN A 39 14.92 4.95 -4.88
N LEU A 40 16.13 5.39 -4.54
CA LEU A 40 16.34 6.42 -3.51
C LEU A 40 15.73 7.77 -3.89
N GLN A 41 15.83 8.18 -5.16
CA GLN A 41 15.20 9.42 -5.62
C GLN A 41 13.66 9.33 -5.61
N ILE A 42 13.09 8.17 -5.97
CA ILE A 42 11.65 7.93 -5.85
C ILE A 42 11.23 8.03 -4.38
N TRP A 43 12.00 7.41 -3.48
CA TRP A 43 11.74 7.46 -2.06
C TRP A 43 11.71 8.87 -1.49
N GLU A 44 12.70 9.71 -1.81
CA GLU A 44 12.72 11.10 -1.32
C GLU A 44 11.51 11.91 -1.80
N ARG A 45 11.01 11.65 -3.02
CA ARG A 45 9.76 12.27 -3.51
C ARG A 45 8.55 11.80 -2.72
N ILE A 46 8.44 10.49 -2.46
CA ILE A 46 7.37 9.90 -1.66
C ILE A 46 7.36 10.50 -0.25
N LYS A 47 8.52 10.50 0.42
CA LYS A 47 8.67 11.06 1.76
C LYS A 47 8.21 12.52 1.82
N GLY A 48 8.66 13.35 0.88
CA GLY A 48 8.22 14.75 0.79
C GLY A 48 6.73 14.91 0.54
N ALA A 49 6.13 14.04 -0.29
CA ALA A 49 4.71 14.11 -0.65
C ALA A 49 3.79 13.64 0.49
N VAL A 50 4.21 12.64 1.27
CA VAL A 50 3.44 12.03 2.35
C VAL A 50 3.59 12.77 3.68
N ALA A 51 4.72 13.46 3.92
CA ALA A 51 4.98 14.21 5.16
C ALA A 51 3.84 15.16 5.63
N PRO A 52 3.11 15.88 4.75
CA PRO A 52 1.99 16.72 5.20
C PRO A 52 0.80 15.94 5.78
N VAL A 53 0.72 14.64 5.51
CA VAL A 53 -0.41 13.76 5.84
C VAL A 53 -0.03 12.81 6.98
N LEU A 54 1.22 12.36 7.02
CA LEU A 54 1.81 11.57 8.09
C LEU A 54 3.02 12.33 8.69
N PRO A 55 2.79 13.45 9.40
CA PRO A 55 3.87 14.34 9.84
C PRO A 55 4.80 13.72 10.89
N ASP A 56 4.29 12.74 11.66
CA ASP A 56 5.01 12.08 12.73
C ASP A 56 5.53 10.68 12.32
N ALA A 57 5.45 10.34 11.02
CA ALA A 57 5.94 9.05 10.54
C ALA A 57 7.46 8.92 10.73
N THR A 58 7.88 7.76 11.23
CA THR A 58 9.29 7.43 11.43
C THR A 58 9.84 6.71 10.22
N GLU A 59 10.99 7.15 9.73
CA GLU A 59 11.70 6.53 8.63
C GLU A 59 12.57 5.36 9.13
N HIS A 60 12.41 4.19 8.52
CA HIS A 60 13.27 3.03 8.70
C HIS A 60 14.06 2.78 7.41
N VAL A 61 15.37 2.57 7.57
CA VAL A 61 16.33 2.51 6.47
C VAL A 61 17.13 1.23 6.57
N THR A 62 17.15 0.45 5.49
CA THR A 62 18.06 -0.69 5.32
C THR A 62 18.88 -0.52 4.03
N GLU A 63 19.75 -1.45 3.69
CA GLU A 63 20.46 -1.40 2.39
C GLU A 63 19.50 -1.66 1.22
N GLN A 64 18.43 -2.41 1.44
CA GLN A 64 17.53 -2.94 0.42
C GLN A 64 16.14 -2.25 0.41
N SER A 65 15.77 -1.60 1.51
CA SER A 65 14.45 -1.01 1.70
C SER A 65 14.46 0.39 2.32
N ARG A 66 13.38 1.10 2.08
CA ARG A 66 12.99 2.30 2.82
C ARG A 66 11.54 2.18 3.25
N GLU A 67 11.26 2.57 4.49
CA GLU A 67 9.92 2.48 5.05
C GLU A 67 9.59 3.74 5.87
N LEU A 68 8.33 4.16 5.85
CA LEU A 68 7.77 5.21 6.70
C LEU A 68 6.61 4.61 7.46
N THR A 69 6.68 4.64 8.79
CA THR A 69 5.65 4.08 9.66
C THR A 69 5.07 5.18 10.53
N ASP A 70 3.75 5.39 10.42
CA ASP A 70 3.01 6.28 11.31
C ASP A 70 2.39 5.47 12.45
N ASP A 71 2.94 5.58 13.66
CA ASP A 71 2.48 4.79 14.83
C ASP A 71 1.01 5.06 15.20
N ALA A 72 0.51 6.28 14.92
CA ALA A 72 -0.84 6.68 15.30
C ALA A 72 -1.92 5.96 14.47
N SER A 73 -1.72 5.87 13.15
CA SER A 73 -2.61 5.18 12.22
C SER A 73 -2.17 3.74 11.90
N ALA A 74 -0.95 3.38 12.27
CA ALA A 74 -0.24 2.18 11.88
C ALA A 74 -0.16 1.98 10.36
N ILE A 75 -0.22 3.07 9.58
CA ILE A 75 0.05 3.06 8.15
C ILE A 75 1.55 2.96 7.94
N GLN A 76 1.96 2.01 7.10
CA GLN A 76 3.33 1.86 6.65
C GLN A 76 3.41 2.06 5.13
N VAL A 77 4.32 2.91 4.66
CA VAL A 77 4.68 3.06 3.24
C VAL A 77 6.05 2.45 3.04
N SER A 78 6.22 1.53 2.08
CA SER A 78 7.47 0.80 1.87
C SER A 78 7.90 0.77 0.42
N VAL A 79 9.21 0.89 0.19
CA VAL A 79 9.88 0.58 -1.07
C VAL A 79 10.90 -0.53 -0.82
N PHE A 80 10.77 -1.63 -1.55
CA PHE A 80 11.71 -2.75 -1.56
C PHE A 80 11.90 -3.24 -3.00
N GLY A 81 13.13 -3.17 -3.51
CA GLY A 81 13.37 -3.32 -4.94
C GLY A 81 12.50 -2.35 -5.75
N ASP A 82 11.75 -2.85 -6.72
CA ASP A 82 10.80 -2.06 -7.51
C ASP A 82 9.37 -2.07 -6.95
N GLU A 83 9.13 -2.84 -5.88
CA GLU A 83 7.87 -2.86 -5.17
C GLU A 83 7.71 -1.59 -4.34
N LEU A 84 6.56 -0.95 -4.53
CA LEU A 84 6.08 0.14 -3.69
C LEU A 84 4.72 -0.27 -3.14
N SER A 85 4.57 -0.23 -1.83
CA SER A 85 3.37 -0.68 -1.14
C SER A 85 2.97 0.22 0.02
N ILE A 86 1.67 0.18 0.35
CA ILE A 86 1.15 0.71 1.61
C ILE A 86 0.49 -0.44 2.36
N THR A 87 0.90 -0.65 3.60
CA THR A 87 0.35 -1.64 4.51
C THR A 87 -0.41 -0.96 5.62
N VAL A 88 -1.63 -1.42 5.90
CA VAL A 88 -2.43 -0.97 7.04
C VAL A 88 -3.00 -2.14 7.83
N PRO A 89 -3.17 -2.00 9.15
CA PRO A 89 -3.81 -3.02 9.94
C PRO A 89 -5.34 -3.00 9.82
N TYR A 90 -5.93 -4.15 10.13
CA TYR A 90 -7.31 -4.50 9.80
C TYR A 90 -8.27 -4.49 11.02
N TRP A 91 -7.83 -3.97 12.17
CA TRP A 91 -8.57 -4.06 13.44
C TRP A 91 -9.52 -2.90 13.74
N TYR A 92 -9.46 -1.80 12.99
CA TYR A 92 -10.32 -0.63 13.19
C TYR A 92 -11.78 -0.89 12.78
N GLN A 93 -12.73 -0.22 13.45
CA GLN A 93 -14.18 -0.37 13.21
C GLN A 93 -14.91 0.96 13.25
N GLY A 94 -16.10 1.00 12.62
CA GLY A 94 -16.97 2.17 12.63
C GLY A 94 -16.26 3.42 12.13
N GLU A 95 -16.40 4.53 12.83
CA GLU A 95 -15.80 5.81 12.44
C GLU A 95 -14.27 5.78 12.38
N GLU A 96 -13.59 4.92 13.16
CA GLU A 96 -12.13 4.79 13.09
C GLU A 96 -11.69 4.18 11.77
N ALA A 97 -12.42 3.17 11.27
CA ALA A 97 -12.16 2.59 9.97
C ALA A 97 -12.42 3.59 8.84
N GLU A 98 -13.48 4.39 8.94
CA GLU A 98 -13.77 5.45 7.96
C GLU A 98 -12.67 6.51 7.92
N ARG A 99 -12.19 6.96 9.10
CA ARG A 99 -11.05 7.89 9.19
C ARG A 99 -9.77 7.29 8.63
N LEU A 100 -9.47 6.03 8.93
CA LEU A 100 -8.30 5.34 8.38
C LEU A 100 -8.39 5.23 6.85
N VAL A 101 -9.56 4.86 6.30
CA VAL A 101 -9.74 4.76 4.84
C VAL A 101 -9.57 6.13 4.17
N ALA A 102 -10.08 7.20 4.77
CA ALA A 102 -9.87 8.55 4.25
C ALA A 102 -8.39 8.95 4.26
N LEU A 103 -7.68 8.64 5.36
CA LEU A 103 -6.24 8.87 5.47
C LEU A 103 -5.46 8.04 4.44
N LEU A 104 -5.76 6.74 4.32
CA LEU A 104 -5.16 5.83 3.35
C LEU A 104 -5.36 6.30 1.91
N ARG A 105 -6.56 6.81 1.56
CA ARG A 105 -6.84 7.42 0.25
C ARG A 105 -5.98 8.64 0.00
N GLU A 106 -5.83 9.51 0.99
CA GLU A 106 -4.98 10.69 0.85
C GLU A 106 -3.50 10.31 0.71
N VAL A 107 -2.99 9.35 1.50
CA VAL A 107 -1.61 8.84 1.35
C VAL A 107 -1.43 8.23 -0.04
N ALA A 108 -2.34 7.33 -0.47
CA ALA A 108 -2.28 6.73 -1.80
C ALA A 108 -2.26 7.78 -2.91
N ARG A 109 -3.12 8.80 -2.84
CA ARG A 109 -3.15 9.91 -3.82
C ARG A 109 -1.81 10.65 -3.89
N ARG A 110 -1.20 10.96 -2.74
CA ARG A 110 0.11 11.62 -2.69
C ARG A 110 1.20 10.76 -3.32
N VAL A 111 1.16 9.45 -3.08
CA VAL A 111 2.11 8.50 -3.67
C VAL A 111 1.92 8.41 -5.18
N GLU A 112 0.68 8.30 -5.68
CA GLU A 112 0.40 8.32 -7.13
C GLU A 112 0.92 9.62 -7.78
N GLU A 113 0.65 10.78 -7.18
CA GLU A 113 1.12 12.08 -7.68
C GLU A 113 2.64 12.22 -7.69
N ALA A 114 3.32 11.66 -6.70
CA ALA A 114 4.78 11.74 -6.57
C ALA A 114 5.53 10.79 -7.53
N THR A 115 4.88 9.71 -7.94
CA THR A 115 5.53 8.60 -8.67
C THR A 115 5.00 8.39 -10.08
N GLY A 116 3.78 8.84 -10.38
CA GLY A 116 3.05 8.51 -11.60
C GLY A 116 2.46 7.09 -11.61
N ARG A 117 2.67 6.30 -10.55
CA ARG A 117 2.14 4.94 -10.42
C ARG A 117 0.68 4.95 -9.97
N VAL A 118 -0.04 3.86 -10.24
CA VAL A 118 -1.44 3.68 -9.83
C VAL A 118 -1.53 2.70 -8.68
N ALA A 119 -2.26 3.08 -7.63
CA ALA A 119 -2.56 2.24 -6.47
C ALA A 119 -3.58 1.15 -6.86
N TYR A 120 -3.19 -0.10 -6.67
CA TYR A 120 -4.00 -1.29 -6.88
C TYR A 120 -4.42 -1.89 -5.54
N ASP A 121 -5.70 -2.24 -5.44
CA ASP A 121 -6.29 -2.98 -4.33
C ASP A 121 -6.52 -4.45 -4.75
N PRO A 122 -5.69 -5.40 -4.28
CA PRO A 122 -5.84 -6.82 -4.61
C PRO A 122 -7.16 -7.44 -4.15
N GLN A 123 -7.85 -6.83 -3.20
CA GLN A 123 -9.10 -7.36 -2.64
C GLN A 123 -10.30 -6.93 -3.48
N ALA A 124 -10.18 -5.78 -4.14
CA ALA A 124 -11.14 -5.28 -5.11
C ALA A 124 -10.80 -5.65 -6.57
N ASP A 125 -9.57 -6.12 -6.81
CA ASP A 125 -9.01 -6.39 -8.15
C ASP A 125 -9.17 -5.16 -9.07
N ALA A 126 -8.82 -3.98 -8.54
CA ALA A 126 -9.08 -2.70 -9.19
C ALA A 126 -8.18 -1.58 -8.65
N ALA A 127 -8.17 -0.44 -9.37
CA ALA A 127 -7.57 0.79 -8.87
C ALA A 127 -8.23 1.24 -7.56
N PHE A 128 -7.42 1.51 -6.54
CA PHE A 128 -7.90 1.89 -5.22
C PHE A 128 -8.63 3.26 -5.25
N LEU A 129 -8.06 4.25 -5.94
CA LEU A 129 -8.66 5.59 -6.06
C LEU A 129 -9.73 5.67 -7.13
N GLY A 130 -9.72 4.77 -8.13
CA GLY A 130 -10.72 4.71 -9.21
C GLY A 130 -12.05 4.06 -8.78
N THR A 131 -12.05 3.31 -7.68
CA THR A 131 -13.28 2.78 -7.08
C THR A 131 -13.84 3.81 -6.10
N GLY A 132 -15.13 4.20 -6.26
CA GLY A 132 -15.77 5.19 -5.38
C GLY A 132 -15.69 4.82 -3.89
N ASP A 133 -15.78 5.82 -3.01
CA ASP A 133 -15.48 5.79 -1.55
C ASP A 133 -15.99 4.59 -0.73
N LYS A 134 -16.98 3.84 -1.23
CA LYS A 134 -17.62 2.72 -0.53
C LYS A 134 -16.88 1.37 -0.67
N SER A 135 -15.92 1.24 -1.59
CA SER A 135 -15.27 -0.06 -1.86
C SER A 135 -14.34 -0.52 -0.73
N ALA A 136 -13.41 0.34 -0.31
CA ALA A 136 -12.35 0.01 0.64
C ALA A 136 -12.88 -0.32 2.05
N ALA A 137 -13.81 0.49 2.58
CA ALA A 137 -14.43 0.23 3.88
C ALA A 137 -15.24 -1.08 3.89
N VAL A 138 -15.87 -1.42 2.76
CA VAL A 138 -16.59 -2.69 2.59
C VAL A 138 -15.61 -3.86 2.48
N ALA A 139 -14.47 -3.69 1.80
CA ALA A 139 -13.42 -4.71 1.71
C ALA A 139 -12.81 -5.02 3.09
N MET A 140 -12.41 -3.99 3.84
CA MET A 140 -11.93 -4.13 5.22
C MET A 140 -12.96 -4.85 6.12
N SER A 141 -14.25 -4.50 5.97
CA SER A 141 -15.35 -5.15 6.71
C SER A 141 -15.56 -6.61 6.32
N LYS A 142 -15.41 -6.96 5.03
CA LYS A 142 -15.57 -8.34 4.52
C LYS A 142 -14.44 -9.25 5.00
N ILE A 143 -13.19 -8.80 4.94
CA ILE A 143 -12.03 -9.59 5.37
C ILE A 143 -12.13 -9.92 6.86
N ARG A 144 -12.53 -8.95 7.68
CA ARG A 144 -12.76 -9.20 9.10
C ARG A 144 -13.89 -10.22 9.34
N ARG A 145 -14.99 -10.16 8.58
CA ARG A 145 -16.10 -11.12 8.72
C ARG A 145 -15.67 -12.55 8.39
N LEU A 146 -14.89 -12.75 7.33
CA LEU A 146 -14.33 -14.05 6.99
C LEU A 146 -13.39 -14.61 8.08
N LEU A 147 -12.70 -13.74 8.82
CA LEU A 147 -11.83 -14.13 9.93
C LEU A 147 -12.61 -14.51 11.20
N LEU A 148 -13.65 -13.76 11.56
CA LEU A 148 -14.54 -14.12 12.67
C LEU A 148 -15.23 -15.47 12.41
N ASP A 149 -15.69 -15.69 11.17
CA ASP A 149 -16.29 -16.97 10.76
C ASP A 149 -15.29 -18.13 10.71
N ARG A 150 -13.99 -17.84 10.57
CA ARG A 150 -12.91 -18.85 10.64
C ARG A 150 -12.56 -19.18 12.08
N TRP A 151 -12.57 -18.19 12.98
CA TRP A 151 -12.33 -18.38 14.41
C TRP A 151 -13.46 -19.17 15.10
N HIS A 152 -14.72 -18.90 14.78
CA HIS A 152 -15.87 -19.67 15.30
C HIS A 152 -16.00 -21.09 14.74
N ARG A 153 -15.25 -21.45 13.69
CA ARG A 153 -15.20 -22.81 13.15
C ARG A 153 -14.01 -23.64 13.66
N SER A 154 -13.19 -23.06 14.53
CA SER A 154 -12.06 -23.72 15.20
C SER A 154 -12.32 -24.03 16.68
N GLU A 155 -13.56 -23.91 17.15
CA GLU A 155 -14.02 -24.38 18.46
C GLU A 155 -14.95 -25.60 18.32
#